data_AF-A0A660QTQ8-F1
#
_entry.id   AF-A0A660QTQ8-F1
#
_cell.length_a   1.000
_cell.length_b   1.000
_cell.length_c   1.000
_cell.angle_alpha   90.00
_cell.angle_beta   90.00
_cell.angle_gamma   90.00
#
_symmetry.space_group_name_H-M   'P 1'
#
loop_
_entity.id
_entity.type
_entity.pdbx_description
1 polymer ?
#
loop_
_entity_poly.entity_id
_entity_poly.type
_entity_poly.pdbx_seq_one_letter_code
_entity_poly.pdbx_strand_id
1 'polypeptide(L)' 'MGVEGHIWQAEFFDRLLRSDESLTDKWRYVEMNPVRAGLCESPDDYPYLGTPVEILKRL' A
#
# COMPACT_ATOMS: atom_id res chain seq x y z
N MET A 1 -15.68 21.36 -8.45
CA MET A 1 -15.93 20.27 -9.41
C MET A 1 -15.85 18.97 -8.64
N GLY A 2 -16.95 18.21 -8.55
CA GLY A 2 -16.99 16.87 -7.96
C GLY A 2 -17.35 15.87 -9.06
N VAL A 3 -16.79 14.67 -9.00
CA VAL A 3 -17.17 13.58 -9.91
C VAL A 3 -18.53 13.02 -9.47
N GLU A 4 -19.50 12.96 -10.39
CA GLU A 4 -20.73 12.20 -10.20
C GLU A 4 -20.47 10.72 -10.52
N GLY A 5 -20.64 9.83 -9.55
CA GLY A 5 -20.38 8.39 -9.68
C GLY A 5 -19.80 7.75 -8.41
N HIS A 6 -19.55 6.43 -8.46
CA HIS A 6 -18.85 5.74 -7.38
C HIS A 6 -17.34 5.97 -7.48
N ILE A 7 -16.75 6.62 -6.49
CA ILE A 7 -15.29 6.85 -6.41
C ILE A 7 -14.54 5.53 -6.19
N TRP A 8 -15.17 4.61 -5.46
CA TRP A 8 -14.59 3.31 -5.12
C TRP A 8 -15.00 2.24 -6.12
N GLN A 9 -14.06 1.37 -6.47
CA GLN A 9 -14.36 0.12 -7.15
C GLN A 9 -15.18 -0.78 -6.22
N ALA A 10 -16.12 -1.56 -6.79
CA ALA A 10 -16.78 -2.62 -6.04
C ALA A 10 -15.75 -3.72 -5.73
N GLU A 11 -15.75 -4.16 -4.45
CA GLU A 11 -14.81 -5.13 -3.87
C GLU A 11 -13.37 -4.63 -3.73
N PHE A 12 -12.58 -5.34 -2.93
CA PHE A 12 -11.18 -5.06 -2.65
C PHE A 12 -10.39 -6.37 -2.62
N PHE A 13 -9.09 -6.28 -2.87
CA PHE A 13 -8.20 -7.42 -2.72
C PHE A 13 -7.74 -7.54 -1.26
N ASP A 14 -8.09 -8.64 -0.61
CA ASP A 14 -7.59 -8.99 0.72
C ASP A 14 -6.79 -10.30 0.72
N ARG A 15 -5.75 -10.33 1.55
CA ARG A 15 -5.00 -11.55 1.84
C ARG A 15 -4.49 -11.48 3.27
N LEU A 16 -4.92 -12.42 4.10
CA LEU A 16 -4.38 -12.59 5.45
C LEU A 16 -2.93 -13.06 5.36
N LEU A 17 -2.03 -12.37 6.07
CA LEU A 17 -0.66 -12.83 6.26
C LEU A 17 -0.69 -14.14 7.03
N ARG A 18 -0.09 -15.19 6.47
CA ARG A 18 0.10 -16.44 7.21
C ARG A 18 1.23 -16.26 8.22
N SER A 19 1.19 -17.02 9.30
CA SER A 19 2.14 -16.92 10.42
C SER A 19 3.61 -17.11 10.02
N ASP A 20 3.86 -17.75 8.88
CA ASP A 20 5.19 -18.01 8.30
C ASP A 20 5.61 -17.00 7.23
N GLU A 21 4.70 -16.17 6.72
CA GLU A 21 5.04 -15.10 5.79
C GLU A 21 5.58 -13.88 6.57
N SER A 22 6.80 -13.46 6.23
CA SER A 22 7.40 -12.26 6.82
C SER A 22 6.65 -11.01 6.37
N LEU A 23 6.17 -10.22 7.33
CA LEU A 23 5.63 -8.88 7.09
C LEU A 23 6.59 -8.04 6.23
N THR A 24 7.89 -8.16 6.47
CA THR A 24 8.94 -7.45 5.73
C THR A 24 8.90 -7.77 4.24
N ASP A 25 8.66 -9.04 3.88
CA ASP A 25 8.63 -9.46 2.47
C ASP A 25 7.43 -8.88 1.72
N LYS A 26 6.27 -8.80 2.38
CA LYS A 26 5.07 -8.16 1.80
C LYS A 26 5.19 -6.65 1.80
N TRP A 27 5.80 -6.08 2.83
CA TRP A 27 6.02 -4.65 2.93
C TRP A 27 6.82 -4.12 1.74
N ARG A 28 7.85 -4.86 1.31
CA ARG A 28 8.65 -4.51 0.13
C ARG A 28 7.81 -4.37 -1.15
N TYR A 29 6.70 -5.11 -1.29
CA TYR A 29 5.78 -4.91 -2.40
C TYR A 29 5.06 -3.56 -2.32
N VAL A 30 4.54 -3.21 -1.13
CA VAL A 30 3.83 -1.95 -0.88
C VAL A 30 4.76 -0.76 -1.11
N GLU A 31 5.97 -0.82 -0.58
CA GLU A 31 7.02 0.19 -0.73
C GLU A 31 7.40 0.40 -2.21
N MET A 32 7.51 -0.67 -3.00
CA MET A 32 7.86 -0.55 -4.42
C MET A 32 6.67 -0.22 -5.34
N ASN A 33 5.44 -0.24 -4.84
CA ASN A 33 4.25 -0.03 -5.67
C ASN A 33 4.21 1.37 -6.34
N PRO A 34 4.56 2.47 -5.66
CA PRO A 34 4.63 3.80 -6.28
C PRO A 34 5.61 3.85 -7.46
N VAL A 35 6.78 3.23 -7.34
CA VAL A 35 7.77 3.14 -8.43
C VAL A 35 7.21 2.32 -9.59
N ARG A 36 6.59 1.16 -9.30
CA ARG A 36 5.96 0.32 -10.33
C ARG A 36 4.81 0.99 -11.04
N ALA A 37 4.08 1.88 -10.35
CA ALA A 37 3.01 2.69 -10.90
C ALA A 37 3.52 3.94 -11.65
N GLY A 38 4.84 4.21 -11.63
CA GLY A 38 5.44 5.37 -12.28
C GLY A 38 5.18 6.69 -11.55
N LEU A 39 4.87 6.64 -10.25
CA LEU A 39 4.57 7.82 -9.43
C LEU A 39 5.85 8.50 -8.89
N CYS A 40 6.95 7.77 -8.77
CA CYS A 40 8.24 8.27 -8.30
C CYS A 40 9.41 7.39 -8.80
N GLU A 41 10.64 7.88 -8.68
CA GLU A 41 11.86 7.15 -9.07
C GLU A 41 12.37 6.22 -7.95
N SER A 42 12.28 6.67 -6.69
CA SER A 42 12.56 5.87 -5.50
C SER A 42 11.34 5.80 -4.57
N PRO A 43 11.12 4.70 -3.82
CA PRO A 43 10.08 4.65 -2.79
C PRO A 43 10.14 5.79 -1.78
N ASP A 44 11.37 6.23 -1.44
CA ASP A 44 11.63 7.33 -0.49
C ASP A 44 11.07 8.68 -0.96
N ASP A 45 10.85 8.84 -2.27
CA ASP A 45 10.30 10.07 -2.86
C ASP A 45 8.77 10.12 -2.77
N TYR A 46 8.11 9.05 -2.31
CA TYR A 46 6.64 8.98 -2.26
C TYR A 46 6.10 9.46 -0.89
N PRO A 47 5.50 10.66 -0.80
CA PRO A 47 5.17 11.29 0.49
C PRO A 47 4.02 10.61 1.24
N TYR A 48 3.29 9.71 0.57
CA TYR A 48 2.15 9.00 1.14
C TYR A 48 2.52 7.57 1.59
N LEU A 49 3.80 7.22 1.59
CA LEU A 49 4.30 5.95 2.13
C LEU A 49 4.35 6.04 3.67
N GLY A 50 3.69 5.11 4.37
CA GLY A 50 3.84 4.94 5.83
C GLY A 50 4.91 3.90 6.17
N THR A 51 5.12 3.57 7.45
CA THR A 51 5.99 2.45 7.84
C THR A 51 5.18 1.24 8.36
N PRO A 52 5.71 0.00 8.24
CA PRO A 52 4.97 -1.19 8.66
C PRO A 52 4.71 -1.20 10.18
N VAL A 53 5.65 -0.64 10.96
CA VAL A 53 5.50 -0.52 12.42
C VAL A 53 4.39 0.45 12.80
N GLU A 54 4.27 1.59 12.11
CA GLU A 54 3.20 2.55 12.37
C GLU A 54 1.83 2.01 12.00
N ILE A 55 1.74 1.25 10.90
CA ILE A 55 0.48 0.65 10.45
C ILE A 55 0.02 -0.42 11.44
N LEU A 56 0.91 -1.31 11.89
CA LEU A 56 0.56 -2.34 12.87
C LEU A 56 0.15 -1.78 14.22
N LYS A 57 0.65 -0.61 14.62
CA LYS A 57 0.26 0.05 15.88
C LYS A 57 -1.11 0.71 15.82
N ARG A 58 -1.69 0.87 14.63
CA ARG A 58 -2.99 1.53 14.40
C ARG A 58 -4.15 0.55 14.20
N LEU A 59 -3.83 -0.75 14.11
CA LEU A 59 -4.79 -1.86 14.07
C LEU A 59 -5.00 -2.41 15.48
#